data_AF-A0A2J8M4A9-F1
#
_entry.id   AF-A0A2J8M4A9-F1
#
_cell.length_a   1.000
_cell.length_b   1.000
_cell.length_c   1.000
_cell.angle_alpha   90.00
_cell.angle_beta   90.00
_cell.angle_gamma   90.00
#
_symmetry.space_group_name_H-M   'P 1'
#
loop_
_entity.id
_entity.type
_entity.pdbx_description
1 polymer ?
#
loop_
_entity_poly.entity_id
_entity_poly.type
_entity_poly.pdbx_seq_one_letter_code
_entity_poly.pdbx_strand_id
1 'polypeptide(L)'
;MTAEETVNVKEVEIIKLILDFLNSKKLHISMLALEKESGVINGLFSDDMLFLRQLILDGQWDEVLQFIQPLECMEKFDKKRFRYIILKQKFLEALCVNNAMSAEDE
;
A
#
# COMPACT_ATOMS: atom_id res chain seq x y z
N MET A 1 9.62 -2.97 -50.41
CA MET A 1 8.56 -3.33 -49.44
C MET A 1 9.20 -3.39 -48.07
N THR A 2 9.17 -2.30 -47.32
CA THR A 2 9.50 -2.30 -45.90
C THR A 2 8.28 -2.87 -45.18
N ALA A 3 8.43 -4.04 -44.55
CA ALA A 3 7.38 -4.61 -43.73
C ALA A 3 7.08 -3.62 -42.59
N GLU A 4 5.83 -3.21 -42.43
CA GLU A 4 5.40 -2.47 -41.24
C GLU A 4 5.50 -3.43 -40.05
N GLU A 5 6.59 -3.30 -39.28
CA GLU A 5 6.72 -3.99 -38.02
C GLU A 5 5.72 -3.39 -37.03
N THR A 6 4.65 -4.12 -36.75
CA THR A 6 3.63 -3.71 -35.78
C THR A 6 4.02 -4.20 -34.38
N VAL A 7 4.32 -3.26 -33.48
CA VAL A 7 4.54 -3.57 -32.06
C VAL A 7 3.18 -3.63 -31.38
N ASN A 8 2.83 -4.80 -30.86
CA ASN A 8 1.59 -4.99 -30.10
C ASN A 8 1.89 -4.93 -28.59
N VAL A 9 1.32 -3.95 -27.91
CA VAL A 9 1.49 -3.76 -26.46
C VAL A 9 0.13 -3.92 -25.79
N LYS A 10 0.07 -4.74 -24.73
CA LYS A 10 -1.17 -4.92 -23.98
C LYS A 10 -1.41 -3.72 -23.07
N GLU A 11 -2.67 -3.35 -22.89
CA GLU A 11 -3.06 -2.26 -21.98
C GLU A 11 -2.50 -2.45 -20.56
N VAL A 12 -2.54 -3.68 -20.03
CA VAL A 12 -1.98 -4.04 -18.72
C VAL A 12 -0.47 -3.72 -18.63
N GLU A 13 0.28 -3.86 -19.73
CA GLU A 13 1.72 -3.56 -19.75
C GLU A 13 1.96 -2.06 -19.71
N ILE A 14 1.13 -1.27 -20.39
CA ILE A 14 1.17 0.20 -20.34
C ILE A 14 0.87 0.68 -18.91
N ILE A 15 -0.16 0.12 -18.27
CA ILE A 15 -0.53 0.49 -16.90
C ILE A 15 0.61 0.17 -15.93
N LYS A 16 1.22 -1.03 -16.02
CA LYS A 16 2.38 -1.38 -15.19
C LYS A 16 3.56 -0.43 -15.39
N LEU A 17 3.82 -0.02 -16.62
CA LEU A 17 4.88 0.96 -16.92
C LEU A 17 4.58 2.35 -16.32
N ILE A 18 3.32 2.77 -16.33
CA ILE A 18 2.88 3.99 -15.63
C ILE A 18 3.04 3.83 -14.11
N LEU A 19 2.65 2.69 -13.54
CA LEU A 19 2.81 2.41 -12.10
C LEU A 19 4.29 2.46 -11.68
N ASP A 20 5.19 1.90 -12.49
CA ASP A 20 6.64 2.01 -12.28
C ASP A 20 7.12 3.46 -12.30
N PHE A 21 6.63 4.24 -13.27
CA PHE A 21 6.94 5.66 -13.36
C PHE A 21 6.48 6.42 -12.11
N LEU A 22 5.22 6.24 -11.70
CA LEU A 22 4.64 6.90 -10.53
C LEU A 22 5.42 6.54 -9.25
N ASN A 23 5.77 5.26 -9.09
CA ASN A 23 6.61 4.81 -7.98
C ASN A 23 8.00 5.47 -8.01
N SER A 24 8.66 5.55 -9.17
CA SER A 24 9.98 6.17 -9.32
C SER A 24 9.99 7.66 -8.93
N LYS A 25 8.84 8.34 -9.09
CA LYS A 25 8.63 9.75 -8.75
C LYS A 25 8.02 9.96 -7.36
N LYS A 26 7.80 8.90 -6.58
CA LYS A 26 7.13 8.94 -5.26
C LYS A 26 5.71 9.53 -5.32
N LEU A 27 5.02 9.37 -6.45
CA LEU A 27 3.65 9.83 -6.67
C LEU A 27 2.65 8.78 -6.17
N HIS A 28 2.74 8.42 -4.90
CA HIS A 28 2.04 7.27 -4.34
C HIS A 28 0.50 7.43 -4.32
N ILE A 29 -0.01 8.66 -4.21
CA ILE A 29 -1.46 8.92 -4.26
C ILE A 29 -2.00 8.60 -5.66
N SER A 30 -1.36 9.12 -6.71
CA SER A 30 -1.72 8.84 -8.10
C SER A 30 -1.55 7.36 -8.44
N MET A 31 -0.50 6.74 -7.91
CA MET A 31 -0.27 5.30 -8.07
C MET A 31 -1.43 4.49 -7.47
N LEU A 32 -1.82 4.77 -6.23
CA LEU A 32 -2.93 4.09 -5.57
C LEU A 32 -4.26 4.32 -6.29
N ALA A 33 -4.52 5.54 -6.78
CA ALA A 33 -5.71 5.85 -7.55
C ALA A 33 -5.77 5.02 -8.85
N LEU A 34 -4.67 4.95 -9.60
CA LEU A 34 -4.59 4.15 -10.83
C LEU A 34 -4.77 2.66 -10.55
N GLU A 35 -4.16 2.13 -9.49
CA GLU A 35 -4.36 0.72 -9.08
C GLU A 35 -5.84 0.44 -8.75
N LYS A 36 -6.51 1.35 -8.03
CA LYS A 36 -7.92 1.21 -7.65
C LYS A 36 -8.87 1.29 -8.86
N GLU A 37 -8.63 2.22 -9.78
CA GLU A 37 -9.48 2.43 -10.95
C GLU A 37 -9.30 1.36 -12.02
N SER A 38 -8.05 0.94 -12.28
CA SER A 38 -7.75 -0.05 -13.31
C SER A 38 -7.85 -1.50 -12.83
N GLY A 39 -7.77 -1.73 -11.51
CA GLY A 39 -7.62 -3.08 -10.95
C GLY A 39 -6.27 -3.75 -11.25
N VAL A 40 -5.33 -3.03 -11.87
CA VAL A 40 -4.01 -3.55 -12.21
C VAL A 40 -3.02 -3.13 -11.13
N ILE A 41 -2.35 -4.12 -10.53
CA ILE A 41 -1.30 -3.90 -9.53
C ILE A 41 0.04 -4.35 -10.11
N ASN A 42 1.07 -3.55 -9.87
CA ASN A 42 2.41 -3.86 -10.34
C ASN A 42 3.16 -4.75 -9.33
N GLY A 43 2.90 -6.06 -9.38
CA GLY A 43 3.54 -7.05 -8.52
C GLY A 43 2.77 -8.36 -8.48
N LEU A 44 3.36 -9.36 -7.82
CA LEU A 44 2.73 -10.65 -7.54
C LEU A 44 2.42 -10.73 -6.04
N PHE A 45 1.33 -10.06 -5.64
CA PHE A 45 0.84 -10.09 -4.27
C PHE A 45 -0.39 -10.99 -4.20
N SER A 46 -0.50 -11.78 -3.12
CA SER A 46 -1.74 -12.50 -2.83
C SER A 46 -2.84 -11.52 -2.39
N ASP A 47 -4.09 -11.93 -2.53
CA ASP A 47 -5.24 -11.15 -2.06
C ASP A 47 -5.12 -10.79 -0.58
N ASP A 48 -4.63 -11.70 0.27
CA ASP A 48 -4.37 -11.45 1.69
C ASP A 48 -3.35 -10.33 1.93
N MET A 49 -2.30 -10.26 1.11
CA MET A 49 -1.29 -9.20 1.22
C MET A 49 -1.84 -7.85 0.75
N LEU A 50 -2.66 -7.86 -0.32
CA LEU A 50 -3.34 -6.66 -0.81
C LEU A 50 -4.37 -6.15 0.19
N PHE A 51 -5.08 -7.06 0.86
CA PHE A 51 -6.03 -6.74 1.92
C PHE A 51 -5.31 -6.12 3.13
N LEU A 52 -4.21 -6.72 3.59
CA LEU A 52 -3.38 -6.14 4.65
C LEU A 52 -2.88 -4.74 4.28
N ARG A 53 -2.41 -4.54 3.04
CA ARG A 53 -2.00 -3.22 2.54
C ARG A 53 -3.15 -2.22 2.62
N GLN A 54 -4.37 -2.62 2.29
CA GLN A 54 -5.54 -1.75 2.34
C GLN A 54 -5.87 -1.34 3.77
N LEU A 55 -5.89 -2.28 4.74
CA LEU A 55 -6.11 -1.96 6.16
C LEU A 55 -5.07 -0.93 6.68
N ILE A 56 -3.80 -1.09 6.29
CA ILE A 56 -2.73 -0.15 6.68
C ILE A 56 -2.96 1.23 6.05
N LEU A 57 -3.30 1.30 4.77
CA LEU A 57 -3.55 2.57 4.08
C LEU A 57 -4.80 3.30 4.61
N ASP A 58 -5.79 2.55 5.07
CA ASP A 58 -7.02 3.10 5.66
C ASP A 58 -6.86 3.46 7.14
N GLY A 59 -5.69 3.21 7.75
CA GLY A 59 -5.43 3.51 9.17
C GLY A 59 -6.20 2.62 10.14
N GLN A 60 -6.69 1.46 9.67
CA GLN A 60 -7.46 0.47 10.42
C GLN A 60 -6.53 -0.38 11.30
N TRP A 61 -5.84 0.27 12.25
CA TRP A 61 -4.73 -0.32 13.00
C TRP A 61 -5.11 -1.53 13.85
N ASP A 62 -6.33 -1.54 14.41
CA ASP A 62 -6.80 -2.65 15.24
C ASP A 62 -7.15 -3.87 14.38
N GLU A 63 -7.74 -3.65 13.20
CA GLU A 63 -7.97 -4.70 12.20
C GLU A 63 -6.65 -5.27 11.68
N VAL A 64 -5.63 -4.44 11.42
CA VAL A 64 -4.28 -4.89 11.05
C VAL A 64 -3.70 -5.86 12.09
N LEU A 65 -3.81 -5.51 13.38
CA LEU A 65 -3.29 -6.34 14.47
C LEU A 65 -4.08 -7.64 14.65
N GLN A 66 -5.37 -7.67 14.33
CA GLN A 66 -6.18 -8.89 14.34
C GLN A 66 -5.86 -9.79 13.15
N PHE A 67 -5.76 -9.20 11.95
CA PHE A 67 -5.50 -9.93 10.70
C PHE A 67 -4.17 -10.69 10.73
N ILE A 68 -3.15 -10.14 11.37
CA ILE A 68 -1.81 -10.74 11.42
C ILE A 68 -1.67 -11.88 12.44
N GLN A 69 -2.60 -12.05 13.38
CA GLN A 69 -2.48 -13.02 14.48
C GLN A 69 -2.16 -14.46 14.03
N PRO A 70 -2.77 -14.99 12.94
CA PRO A 70 -2.42 -16.34 12.46
C PRO A 70 -0.95 -16.49 12.07
N LEU A 71 -0.32 -15.42 11.58
CA LEU A 71 1.10 -15.41 11.18
C LEU A 71 2.04 -15.30 12.39
N GLU A 72 1.58 -14.78 13.54
CA GLU A 72 2.40 -14.65 14.74
C GLU A 72 2.82 -15.97 15.38
N CYS A 73 2.13 -17.05 15.02
CA CYS A 73 2.46 -18.42 15.41
C CYS A 73 3.56 -19.04 14.53
N MET A 74 3.93 -18.40 13.42
CA MET A 74 4.96 -18.89 12.50
C MET A 74 6.35 -18.45 12.95
N GLU A 75 7.29 -19.39 13.10
CA GLU A 75 8.66 -19.09 13.56
C GLU A 75 9.41 -18.11 12.66
N LYS A 76 9.10 -18.10 11.36
CA LYS A 76 9.72 -17.19 10.38
C LYS A 76 9.19 -15.76 10.44
N PHE A 77 8.09 -15.52 11.13
CA PHE A 77 7.46 -14.21 11.18
C PHE A 77 7.96 -13.40 12.39
N ASP A 78 8.62 -12.26 12.11
CA ASP A 78 9.09 -11.35 13.15
C ASP A 78 7.94 -10.50 13.71
N LYS A 79 7.15 -11.13 14.58
CA LYS A 79 5.99 -10.49 15.23
C LYS A 79 6.36 -9.27 16.07
N LYS A 80 7.56 -9.25 16.67
CA LYS A 80 8.00 -8.14 17.52
C LYS A 80 8.20 -6.89 16.67
N ARG A 81 8.93 -7.03 15.56
CA ARG A 81 9.17 -5.93 14.63
C ARG A 81 7.87 -5.45 13.98
N PHE A 82 7.02 -6.37 13.55
CA PHE A 82 5.74 -5.99 12.93
C PHE A 82 4.86 -5.16 13.89
N ARG A 83 4.60 -5.68 15.10
CA ARG A 83 3.80 -4.96 16.11
C ARG A 83 4.40 -3.61 16.48
N TYR A 84 5.72 -3.54 16.62
CA TYR A 84 6.40 -2.28 16.92
C TYR A 84 6.14 -1.21 15.85
N ILE A 85 6.27 -1.56 14.56
CA ILE A 85 6.04 -0.62 13.46
C ILE A 85 4.59 -0.14 13.44
N ILE A 86 3.63 -1.05 13.56
CA ILE A 86 2.20 -0.72 13.55
C ILE A 86 1.82 0.16 14.75
N LEU A 87 2.22 -0.21 15.97
CA LEU A 87 1.89 0.56 17.17
C LEU A 87 2.59 1.93 17.17
N LYS A 88 3.80 2.02 16.65
CA LYS A 88 4.50 3.30 16.48
C LYS A 88 3.71 4.22 15.54
N GLN A 89 3.23 3.72 14.41
CA GLN A 89 2.45 4.53 13.46
C GLN A 89 1.11 4.96 14.06
N LYS A 90 0.37 4.04 14.69
CA LYS A 90 -0.88 4.33 15.42
C LYS A 90 -0.69 5.43 16.47
N PHE A 91 0.42 5.37 17.23
CA PHE A 91 0.74 6.37 18.24
C PHE A 91 1.07 7.74 17.63
N LEU A 92 1.88 7.78 16.56
CA LEU A 92 2.24 9.04 15.90
C LEU A 92 1.02 9.74 15.30
N GLU A 93 0.09 9.00 14.70
CA GLU A 93 -1.15 9.56 14.18
C GLU A 93 -2.04 10.13 15.29
N ALA A 94 -2.17 9.41 16.40
CA ALA A 94 -2.90 9.92 17.56
C ALA A 94 -2.29 11.21 18.12
N LEU A 95 -0.96 11.32 18.16
CA LEU A 95 -0.28 12.56 18.54
C LEU A 95 -0.54 13.70 17.56
N CYS A 96 -0.51 13.44 16.25
CA CYS A 96 -0.80 14.45 15.23
C CYS A 96 -2.22 15.00 15.36
N VAL A 97 -3.22 14.12 15.58
CA VAL A 97 -4.61 14.53 15.77
C VAL A 97 -4.78 15.33 17.06
N ASN A 98 -4.22 14.85 18.18
CA ASN A 98 -4.32 15.57 19.45
C ASN A 98 -3.64 16.95 19.40
N ASN A 99 -2.48 17.05 18.75
CA ASN A 99 -1.81 18.34 18.56
C ASN A 99 -2.61 19.29 17.67
N ALA A 100 -3.28 18.78 16.62
CA ALA A 100 -4.17 19.60 15.81
C ALA A 100 -5.35 20.13 16.63
N MET A 101 -6.00 19.25 17.42
CA MET A 101 -7.10 19.64 18.31
C MET A 101 -6.67 20.69 19.35
N SER A 102 -5.50 20.55 19.97
CA SER A 102 -5.00 21.52 20.95
C SER A 102 -4.61 22.87 20.36
N ALA A 103 -4.28 22.94 19.06
CA ALA A 103 -3.92 24.19 18.38
C ALA A 103 -5.15 24.96 17.85
N GLU A 104 -6.31 24.31 17.73
CA GLU A 104 -7.58 24.94 17.35
C GLU A 104 -8.29 25.62 18.53
N ASP A 105 -7.90 25.28 19.76
CA ASP A 105 -8.44 25.82 21.02
C ASP A 105 -7.68 27.07 21.54
N GLU A 106 -6.67 27.57 20.80
CA GLU A 106 -5.95 28.86 21.04
C GLU A 106 -6.36 29.95 20.03
#